data_AF-A0A952B5F1-F1
#
_entry.id   AF-A0A952B5F1-F1
#
_cell.length_a   1.000
_cell.length_b   1.000
_cell.length_c   1.000
_cell.angle_alpha   90.00
_cell.angle_beta   90.00
_cell.angle_gamma   90.00
#
_symmetry.space_group_name_H-M   'P 1'
#
loop_
_entity.id
_entity.type
_entity.pdbx_description
1 polymer ?
#
loop_
_entity_poly.entity_id
_entity_poly.type
_entity_poly.pdbx_seq_one_letter_code
_entity_poly.pdbx_strand_id
1 'polypeptide(L)'
;MDINKKIGKHLNRYNDYDIRKTRSGQYIDQKVTPDVLATVADCILNFVGQETNQEFTRKDIQHSDYSNNYVGMIFSKPKTDNPSAASEYDKYFGQPLQTLAHAHILNATKKGKPWYYTIENYELLEYIATKDFFAFNFLSHFLEKFLTASGFFRHITAYKDLWERGQLTKTHFADLRNRWDMFLIGNTPKNGRTESHRIWAKVLNTFAVRHHMPGSDGGFLSTHAFTFNDLLYNRLNWRDLGKDKKLTRKEAERVGREQRAERYRDLTPNYVPHSIRELSTCSVVYCWN
;
A
#
# COMPACT_ATOMS: atom_id res chain seq x y z
N MET A 1 -25.58 -18.42 1.05
CA MET A 1 -24.54 -18.76 0.04
C MET A 1 -23.19 -18.42 0.62
N ASP A 2 -22.26 -19.38 0.68
CA ASP A 2 -20.89 -19.23 1.17
C ASP A 2 -20.21 -17.99 0.53
N ILE A 3 -19.64 -17.11 1.35
CA ILE A 3 -19.05 -15.84 0.91
C ILE A 3 -17.92 -16.05 -0.09
N ASN A 4 -17.15 -17.14 0.03
CA ASN A 4 -16.07 -17.46 -0.92
C ASN A 4 -16.64 -17.78 -2.31
N LYS A 5 -17.80 -18.46 -2.36
CA LYS A 5 -18.53 -18.68 -3.62
C LYS A 5 -19.04 -17.37 -4.20
N LYS A 6 -19.47 -16.40 -3.37
CA LYS A 6 -19.89 -15.06 -3.84
C LYS A 6 -18.72 -14.31 -4.48
N ILE A 7 -17.57 -14.27 -3.81
CA ILE A 7 -16.34 -13.63 -4.32
C ILE A 7 -15.93 -14.29 -5.63
N GLY A 8 -15.82 -15.62 -5.66
CA GLY A 8 -15.47 -16.36 -6.87
C GLY A 8 -16.45 -16.13 -8.02
N LYS A 9 -17.77 -16.17 -7.75
CA LYS A 9 -18.80 -15.88 -8.76
C LYS A 9 -18.65 -14.46 -9.31
N HIS A 10 -18.44 -13.47 -8.45
CA HIS A 10 -18.26 -12.08 -8.85
C HIS A 10 -17.04 -11.91 -9.77
N LEU A 11 -15.86 -12.36 -9.32
CA LEU A 11 -14.61 -12.25 -10.06
C LEU A 11 -14.63 -13.04 -11.38
N ASN A 12 -15.40 -14.13 -11.47
CA ASN A 12 -15.51 -14.93 -12.70
C ASN A 12 -16.39 -14.29 -13.78
N ARG A 13 -17.08 -13.18 -13.50
CA ARG A 13 -17.85 -12.43 -14.52
C ARG A 13 -16.96 -11.66 -15.48
N TYR A 14 -15.71 -11.39 -15.10
CA TYR A 14 -14.81 -10.51 -15.83
C TYR A 14 -13.57 -11.26 -16.36
N ASN A 15 -13.05 -10.78 -17.50
CA ASN A 15 -11.98 -11.44 -18.26
C ASN A 15 -10.75 -10.55 -18.50
N ASP A 16 -10.72 -9.37 -17.89
CA ASP A 16 -9.71 -8.31 -18.06
C ASP A 16 -8.60 -8.36 -16.98
N TYR A 17 -8.42 -9.51 -16.33
CA TYR A 17 -7.40 -9.69 -15.30
C TYR A 17 -6.01 -10.05 -15.84
N ASP A 18 -5.87 -10.40 -17.12
CA ASP A 18 -4.58 -10.76 -17.72
C ASP A 18 -3.74 -9.50 -18.00
N ILE A 19 -2.74 -9.23 -17.16
CA ILE A 19 -1.88 -8.05 -17.28
C ILE A 19 -1.04 -8.04 -18.56
N ARG A 20 -0.80 -9.20 -19.18
CA ARG A 20 -0.10 -9.30 -20.46
C ARG A 20 -0.91 -8.66 -21.58
N LYS A 21 -2.24 -8.62 -21.42
CA LYS A 21 -3.19 -8.00 -22.34
C LYS A 21 -3.51 -6.56 -21.95
N THR A 22 -3.87 -6.32 -20.69
CA THR A 22 -4.33 -4.98 -20.24
C THR A 22 -3.19 -4.00 -20.02
N ARG A 23 -1.98 -4.50 -19.79
CA ARG A 23 -0.77 -3.72 -19.49
C ARG A 23 -0.91 -2.81 -18.26
N SER A 24 -1.95 -2.99 -17.43
CA SER A 24 -2.21 -2.13 -16.27
C SER A 24 -1.36 -2.52 -15.08
N GLY A 25 -0.56 -1.58 -14.56
CA GLY A 25 0.21 -1.78 -13.33
C GLY A 25 -0.55 -1.48 -12.03
N GLN A 26 -1.85 -1.16 -12.08
CA GLN A 26 -2.60 -0.55 -10.96
C GLN A 26 -3.50 -1.52 -10.16
N TYR A 27 -3.32 -2.84 -10.33
CA TYR A 27 -4.13 -3.87 -9.66
C TYR A 27 -3.80 -4.05 -8.16
N ILE A 28 -2.54 -3.81 -7.76
CA ILE A 28 -2.12 -3.78 -6.35
C ILE A 28 -0.83 -2.93 -6.22
N ASP A 29 -0.62 -2.35 -5.05
CA ASP A 29 0.55 -1.52 -4.76
C ASP A 29 0.92 -1.54 -3.26
N GLN A 30 1.98 -0.82 -2.88
CA GLN A 30 2.64 -0.90 -1.57
C GLN A 30 1.71 -0.67 -0.38
N LYS A 31 0.72 0.21 -0.50
CA LYS A 31 -0.21 0.57 0.60
C LYS A 31 -1.43 -0.34 0.67
N VAL A 32 -1.59 -1.28 -0.26
CA VAL A 32 -2.72 -2.21 -0.26
C VAL A 32 -2.41 -3.35 0.71
N THR A 33 -2.86 -3.17 1.94
CA THR A 33 -2.87 -4.19 3.00
C THR A 33 -4.30 -4.41 3.48
N PRO A 34 -4.59 -5.51 4.20
CA PRO A 34 -5.96 -5.83 4.60
C PRO A 34 -6.64 -4.72 5.42
N ASP A 35 -5.94 -4.16 6.42
CA ASP A 35 -6.41 -3.06 7.27
C ASP A 35 -6.66 -1.76 6.48
N VAL A 36 -5.79 -1.42 5.54
CA VAL A 36 -5.95 -0.23 4.71
C VAL A 36 -7.10 -0.40 3.72
N LEU A 37 -7.23 -1.58 3.10
CA LEU A 37 -8.31 -1.87 2.17
C LEU A 37 -9.68 -1.87 2.87
N ALA A 38 -9.78 -2.49 4.04
CA ALA A 38 -10.98 -2.45 4.88
C ALA A 38 -11.35 -1.01 5.27
N THR A 39 -10.36 -0.25 5.76
CA THR A 39 -10.55 1.16 6.14
C THR A 39 -11.06 2.01 4.96
N VAL A 40 -10.45 1.89 3.78
CA VAL A 40 -10.88 2.68 2.61
C VAL A 40 -12.26 2.24 2.13
N ALA A 41 -12.59 0.95 2.19
CA ALA A 41 -13.93 0.47 1.87
C ALA A 41 -14.99 1.07 2.82
N ASP A 42 -14.71 1.11 4.11
CA ASP A 42 -15.57 1.73 5.12
C ASP A 42 -15.75 3.25 4.87
N CYS A 43 -14.67 3.96 4.56
CA CYS A 43 -14.73 5.37 4.17
C CYS A 43 -15.63 5.61 2.94
N ILE A 44 -15.61 4.71 1.94
CA ILE A 44 -16.47 4.79 0.76
C ILE A 44 -17.94 4.60 1.14
N LEU A 45 -18.25 3.56 1.94
CA LEU A 45 -19.62 3.28 2.37
C LEU A 45 -20.18 4.42 3.21
N ASN A 46 -19.38 5.02 4.08
CA ASN A 46 -19.78 6.17 4.87
C ASN A 46 -20.06 7.40 4.00
N PHE A 47 -19.19 7.68 3.01
CA PHE A 47 -19.36 8.82 2.12
C PHE A 47 -20.59 8.70 1.22
N VAL A 48 -20.81 7.52 0.64
CA VAL A 48 -21.93 7.25 -0.27
C VAL A 48 -23.26 7.08 0.48
N GLY A 49 -23.20 6.61 1.73
CA GLY A 49 -24.39 6.39 2.55
C GLY A 49 -25.36 5.41 1.88
N GLN A 50 -26.60 5.88 1.66
CA GLN A 50 -27.66 5.09 1.02
C GLN A 50 -27.70 5.27 -0.51
N GLU A 51 -26.99 6.26 -1.06
CA GLU A 51 -27.04 6.60 -2.48
C GLU A 51 -26.01 5.79 -3.28
N THR A 52 -26.19 4.47 -3.39
CA THR A 52 -25.19 3.56 -4.01
C THR A 52 -24.72 3.93 -5.43
N ASN A 53 -25.49 4.75 -6.16
CA ASN A 53 -25.15 5.27 -7.49
C ASN A 53 -24.37 6.60 -7.46
N GLN A 54 -24.10 7.17 -6.28
CA GLN A 54 -23.37 8.42 -6.11
C GLN A 54 -21.95 8.28 -6.67
N GLU A 55 -21.61 9.17 -7.59
CA GLU A 55 -20.25 9.27 -8.13
C GLU A 55 -19.36 10.01 -7.13
N PHE A 56 -18.15 9.51 -6.93
CA PHE A 56 -17.16 10.11 -6.03
C PHE A 56 -15.75 10.03 -6.61
N THR A 57 -14.89 10.93 -6.16
CA THR A 57 -13.46 10.93 -6.46
C THR A 57 -12.65 10.54 -5.22
N ARG A 58 -11.36 10.26 -5.42
CA ARG A 58 -10.42 10.08 -4.30
C ARG A 58 -10.45 11.24 -3.30
N LYS A 59 -10.57 12.48 -3.80
CA LYS A 59 -10.54 13.68 -2.95
C LYS A 59 -11.78 13.78 -2.07
N ASP A 60 -12.93 13.37 -2.59
CA ASP A 60 -14.19 13.42 -1.84
C ASP A 60 -14.14 12.47 -0.62
N ILE A 61 -13.63 11.25 -0.83
CA ILE A 61 -13.38 10.31 0.27
C ILE A 61 -12.34 10.87 1.23
N GLN A 62 -11.17 11.26 0.70
CA GLN A 62 -10.03 11.73 1.49
C GLN A 62 -10.37 12.93 2.38
N HIS A 63 -11.20 13.86 1.92
CA HIS A 63 -11.50 15.09 2.65
C HIS A 63 -12.81 15.03 3.45
N SER A 64 -13.52 13.91 3.44
CA SER A 64 -14.69 13.73 4.32
C SER A 64 -14.29 13.76 5.80
N ASP A 65 -15.13 14.39 6.64
CA ASP A 65 -14.89 14.50 8.08
C ASP A 65 -14.73 13.13 8.74
N TYR A 66 -15.53 12.15 8.30
CA TYR A 66 -15.44 10.77 8.75
C TYR A 66 -14.05 10.18 8.47
N SER A 67 -13.58 10.24 7.23
CA SER A 67 -12.29 9.66 6.84
C SER A 67 -11.13 10.32 7.55
N ASN A 68 -11.16 11.64 7.71
CA ASN A 68 -10.14 12.39 8.42
C ASN A 68 -10.00 11.96 9.88
N ASN A 69 -11.14 11.83 10.58
CA ASN A 69 -11.15 11.42 11.97
C ASN A 69 -10.75 9.95 12.13
N TYR A 70 -11.33 9.07 11.31
CA TYR A 70 -11.11 7.62 11.40
C TYR A 70 -9.67 7.22 11.07
N VAL A 71 -9.11 7.74 9.98
CA VAL A 71 -7.70 7.46 9.59
C VAL A 71 -6.72 8.06 10.59
N GLY A 72 -7.01 9.27 11.11
CA GLY A 72 -6.22 9.89 12.17
C GLY A 72 -6.17 9.04 13.45
N MET A 73 -7.31 8.45 13.84
CA MET A 73 -7.40 7.57 15.02
C MET A 73 -6.66 6.25 14.82
N ILE A 74 -6.90 5.53 13.71
CA ILE A 74 -6.32 4.19 13.52
C ILE A 74 -4.82 4.26 13.25
N PHE A 75 -4.40 5.16 12.36
CA PHE A 75 -3.01 5.18 11.87
C PHE A 75 -2.14 6.23 12.57
N SER A 76 -2.70 6.94 13.57
CA SER A 76 -2.01 8.01 14.33
C SER A 76 -1.40 9.09 13.44
N LYS A 77 -1.93 9.30 12.22
CA LYS A 77 -1.38 10.25 11.27
C LYS A 77 -1.85 11.67 11.57
N PRO A 78 -1.02 12.71 11.32
CA PRO A 78 -1.48 14.09 11.37
C PRO A 78 -2.62 14.32 10.38
N LYS A 79 -3.50 15.26 10.71
CA LYS A 79 -4.68 15.62 9.90
C LYS A 79 -4.26 15.98 8.46
N THR A 80 -5.19 15.82 7.52
CA THR A 80 -4.96 15.99 6.07
C THR A 80 -4.65 17.43 5.65
N ASP A 81 -4.77 18.40 6.55
CA ASP A 81 -4.45 19.81 6.37
C ASP A 81 -2.93 20.09 6.38
N ASN A 82 -2.10 19.13 6.81
CA ASN A 82 -0.65 19.23 6.70
C ASN A 82 -0.19 19.00 5.24
N PRO A 83 0.38 19.99 4.53
CA PRO A 83 0.84 19.85 3.15
C PRO A 83 1.91 18.76 2.97
N SER A 84 2.65 18.45 4.04
CA SER A 84 3.67 17.40 4.03
C SER A 84 3.10 15.97 4.04
N ALA A 85 1.83 15.81 4.45
CA ALA A 85 1.13 14.52 4.50
C ALA A 85 0.32 14.21 3.23
N ALA A 86 0.03 15.22 2.39
CA ALA A 86 -0.82 15.09 1.20
C ALA A 86 -0.38 13.94 0.27
N SER A 87 0.91 13.82 -0.02
CA SER A 87 1.46 12.77 -0.89
C SER A 87 1.33 11.35 -0.32
N GLU A 88 1.25 11.21 1.01
CA GLU A 88 1.08 9.92 1.67
C GLU A 88 -0.39 9.50 1.69
N TYR A 89 -1.30 10.45 1.96
CA TYR A 89 -2.74 10.25 1.85
C TYR A 89 -3.17 9.94 0.42
N ASP A 90 -2.56 10.59 -0.57
CA ASP A 90 -2.79 10.32 -1.99
C ASP A 90 -2.56 8.84 -2.35
N LYS A 91 -1.48 8.24 -1.81
CA LYS A 91 -1.18 6.82 -2.01
C LYS A 91 -2.08 5.94 -1.16
N TYR A 92 -2.37 6.37 0.06
CA TYR A 92 -3.20 5.63 1.02
C TYR A 92 -4.61 5.39 0.48
N PHE A 93 -5.27 6.41 -0.08
CA PHE A 93 -6.60 6.25 -0.68
C PHE A 93 -6.53 5.80 -2.14
N GLY A 94 -5.57 6.32 -2.91
CA GLY A 94 -5.51 6.07 -4.35
C GLY A 94 -5.24 4.61 -4.71
N GLN A 95 -4.34 3.93 -4.00
CA GLN A 95 -3.97 2.56 -4.33
C GLN A 95 -5.08 1.54 -4.01
N PRO A 96 -5.78 1.60 -2.86
CA PRO A 96 -6.94 0.75 -2.60
C PRO A 96 -8.11 1.03 -3.56
N LEU A 97 -8.40 2.28 -3.91
CA LEU A 97 -9.44 2.60 -4.90
C LEU A 97 -9.16 1.95 -6.25
N GLN A 98 -7.92 2.00 -6.72
CA GLN A 98 -7.50 1.33 -7.96
C GLN A 98 -7.61 -0.19 -7.85
N THR A 99 -7.27 -0.77 -6.70
CA THR A 99 -7.40 -2.21 -6.44
C THR A 99 -8.87 -2.64 -6.49
N LEU A 100 -9.75 -1.90 -5.80
CA LEU A 100 -11.20 -2.18 -5.78
C LEU A 100 -11.82 -2.02 -7.18
N ALA A 101 -11.37 -1.03 -7.96
CA ALA A 101 -11.80 -0.85 -9.35
C ALA A 101 -11.33 -2.02 -10.24
N HIS A 102 -10.06 -2.42 -10.13
CA HIS A 102 -9.54 -3.57 -10.87
C HIS A 102 -10.20 -4.89 -10.50
N ALA A 103 -10.72 -5.00 -9.28
CA ALA A 103 -11.47 -6.15 -8.83
C ALA A 103 -12.96 -6.08 -9.20
N HIS A 104 -13.41 -5.02 -9.89
CA HIS A 104 -14.81 -4.74 -10.24
C HIS A 104 -15.76 -4.60 -9.04
N ILE A 105 -15.21 -4.18 -7.89
CA ILE A 105 -16.03 -3.75 -6.73
C ILE A 105 -16.49 -2.30 -6.91
N LEU A 106 -15.66 -1.50 -7.56
CA LEU A 106 -15.99 -0.16 -8.02
C LEU A 106 -15.93 -0.12 -9.55
N ASN A 107 -16.76 0.73 -10.16
CA ASN A 107 -16.51 1.21 -11.50
C ASN A 107 -15.51 2.37 -11.43
N ALA A 108 -14.66 2.51 -12.45
CA ALA A 108 -13.72 3.63 -12.52
C ALA A 108 -13.71 4.23 -13.92
N THR A 109 -14.10 5.50 -14.02
CA THR A 109 -14.08 6.26 -15.28
C THR A 109 -13.12 7.43 -15.16
N LYS A 110 -12.25 7.59 -16.16
CA LYS A 110 -11.33 8.72 -16.21
C LYS A 110 -11.97 9.87 -17.01
N LYS A 111 -12.40 10.94 -16.33
CA LYS A 111 -12.90 12.17 -16.96
C LYS A 111 -11.85 13.28 -16.77
N GLY A 112 -10.86 13.33 -17.66
CA GLY A 112 -9.72 14.26 -17.56
C GLY A 112 -8.63 13.80 -16.59
N LYS A 113 -8.28 14.64 -15.61
CA LYS A 113 -7.23 14.34 -14.62
C LYS A 113 -7.67 13.37 -13.51
N PRO A 114 -8.83 13.55 -12.83
CA PRO A 114 -9.23 12.64 -11.77
C PRO A 114 -9.93 11.38 -12.29
N TRP A 115 -9.87 10.35 -11.46
CA TRP A 115 -10.73 9.18 -11.59
C TRP A 115 -12.02 9.41 -10.81
N TYR A 116 -13.13 9.03 -11.44
CA TYR A 116 -14.45 9.02 -10.86
C TYR A 116 -14.87 7.58 -10.65
N TYR A 117 -15.47 7.31 -9.49
CA TYR A 117 -15.85 5.98 -9.04
C TYR A 117 -17.33 5.93 -8.68
N THR A 118 -17.92 4.76 -8.87
CA THR A 118 -19.24 4.36 -8.35
C THR A 118 -19.15 2.94 -7.82
N ILE A 119 -20.08 2.54 -6.95
CA ILE A 119 -20.09 1.19 -6.39
C ILE A 119 -20.69 0.23 -7.43
N GLU A 120 -19.93 -0.79 -7.83
CA GLU A 120 -20.39 -1.87 -8.73
C GLU A 120 -20.92 -3.07 -7.93
N ASN A 121 -20.32 -3.35 -6.77
CA ASN A 121 -20.75 -4.44 -5.90
C ASN A 121 -20.76 -4.01 -4.44
N TYR A 122 -21.91 -3.48 -4.00
CA TYR A 122 -22.11 -3.00 -2.62
C TYR A 122 -21.92 -4.11 -1.59
N GLU A 123 -22.48 -5.29 -1.83
CA GLU A 123 -22.41 -6.42 -0.90
C GLU A 123 -20.96 -6.84 -0.61
N LEU A 124 -20.12 -6.94 -1.65
CA LEU A 124 -18.72 -7.29 -1.44
C LEU A 124 -17.91 -6.12 -0.87
N LEU A 125 -18.26 -4.87 -1.16
CA LEU A 125 -17.64 -3.71 -0.54
C LEU A 125 -17.92 -3.67 0.98
N GLU A 126 -19.17 -3.91 1.39
CA GLU A 126 -19.57 -4.04 2.79
C GLU A 126 -18.84 -5.18 3.49
N TYR A 127 -18.74 -6.35 2.83
CA TYR A 127 -17.96 -7.46 3.34
C TYR A 127 -16.48 -7.08 3.58
N ILE A 128 -15.85 -6.39 2.63
CA ILE A 128 -14.45 -5.93 2.75
C ILE A 128 -14.29 -4.94 3.91
N ALA A 129 -15.22 -3.99 4.06
CA ALA A 129 -15.18 -2.97 5.10
C ALA A 129 -15.34 -3.53 6.52
N THR A 130 -16.02 -4.67 6.67
CA THR A 130 -16.43 -5.19 7.97
C THR A 130 -15.26 -5.57 8.90
N LYS A 131 -14.22 -6.25 8.37
CA LYS A 131 -13.04 -6.68 9.13
C LYS A 131 -11.81 -6.79 8.23
N ASP A 132 -10.64 -6.48 8.78
CA ASP A 132 -9.35 -6.68 8.10
C ASP A 132 -9.18 -8.11 7.57
N PHE A 133 -9.65 -9.12 8.31
CA PHE A 133 -9.59 -10.51 7.86
C PHE A 133 -10.46 -10.77 6.61
N PHE A 134 -11.60 -10.09 6.49
CA PHE A 134 -12.48 -10.21 5.33
C PHE A 134 -11.88 -9.50 4.11
N ALA A 135 -11.26 -8.33 4.30
CA ALA A 135 -10.45 -7.70 3.27
C ALA A 135 -9.28 -8.58 2.82
N PHE A 136 -8.59 -9.27 3.74
CA PHE A 136 -7.56 -10.27 3.40
C PHE A 136 -8.13 -11.44 2.61
N ASN A 137 -9.27 -11.98 3.02
CA ASN A 137 -9.91 -13.10 2.33
C ASN A 137 -10.27 -12.70 0.89
N PHE A 138 -10.88 -11.52 0.71
CA PHE A 138 -11.16 -10.97 -0.61
C PHE A 138 -9.89 -10.76 -1.44
N LEU A 139 -8.89 -10.09 -0.88
CA LEU A 139 -7.63 -9.79 -1.56
C LEU A 139 -6.92 -11.08 -2.03
N SER A 140 -6.97 -12.13 -1.21
CA SER A 140 -6.41 -13.45 -1.54
C SER A 140 -7.08 -14.06 -2.78
N HIS A 141 -8.41 -14.03 -2.85
CA HIS A 141 -9.15 -14.55 -4.00
C HIS A 141 -8.96 -13.69 -5.26
N PHE A 142 -8.95 -12.37 -5.10
CA PHE A 142 -8.67 -11.44 -6.20
C PHE A 142 -7.27 -11.66 -6.78
N LEU A 143 -6.23 -11.74 -5.95
CA LEU A 143 -4.87 -11.98 -6.40
C LEU A 143 -4.71 -13.36 -7.05
N GLU A 144 -5.36 -14.39 -6.52
CA GLU A 144 -5.35 -15.73 -7.14
C GLU A 144 -5.96 -15.70 -8.54
N LYS A 145 -7.16 -15.11 -8.69
CA LYS A 145 -7.81 -14.92 -10.00
C LYS A 145 -6.91 -14.15 -10.96
N PHE A 146 -6.35 -13.03 -10.49
CA PHE A 146 -5.49 -12.15 -11.27
C PHE A 146 -4.23 -12.85 -11.76
N LEU A 147 -3.50 -13.52 -10.86
CA LEU A 147 -2.27 -14.23 -11.22
C LEU A 147 -2.55 -15.45 -12.09
N THR A 148 -3.70 -16.10 -11.92
CA THR A 148 -4.11 -17.24 -12.75
C THR A 148 -4.39 -16.78 -14.17
N ALA A 149 -5.20 -15.72 -14.34
CA ALA A 149 -5.48 -15.11 -15.64
C ALA A 149 -4.21 -14.61 -16.33
N SER A 150 -3.26 -14.08 -15.55
CA SER A 150 -1.97 -13.60 -16.06
C SER A 150 -0.92 -14.71 -16.27
N GLY A 151 -1.24 -15.97 -15.96
CA GLY A 151 -0.33 -17.11 -16.14
C GLY A 151 0.86 -17.17 -15.18
N PHE A 152 0.85 -16.38 -14.10
CA PHE A 152 1.94 -16.35 -13.11
C PHE A 152 1.69 -17.28 -11.92
N PHE A 153 0.42 -17.60 -11.62
CA PHE A 153 0.05 -18.32 -10.39
C PHE A 153 0.74 -19.69 -10.23
N ARG A 154 1.02 -20.39 -11.34
CA ARG A 154 1.79 -21.64 -11.36
C ARG A 154 3.15 -21.56 -10.64
N HIS A 155 3.78 -20.39 -10.63
CA HIS A 155 5.06 -20.18 -9.95
C HIS A 155 4.89 -20.05 -8.43
N ILE A 156 3.76 -19.51 -7.97
CA ILE A 156 3.37 -19.50 -6.55
C ILE A 156 3.04 -20.92 -6.10
N THR A 157 2.32 -21.70 -6.91
CA THR A 157 2.02 -23.11 -6.60
C THR A 157 3.30 -23.95 -6.48
N ALA A 158 4.21 -23.85 -7.46
CA ALA A 158 5.49 -24.57 -7.40
C ALA A 158 6.33 -24.18 -6.17
N TYR A 159 6.29 -22.91 -5.76
CA TYR A 159 6.95 -22.45 -4.55
C TYR A 159 6.34 -23.04 -3.28
N LYS A 160 5.01 -23.11 -3.21
CA LYS A 160 4.28 -23.78 -2.13
C LYS A 160 4.62 -25.27 -2.07
N ASP A 161 4.69 -25.95 -3.21
CA ASP A 161 5.02 -27.38 -3.26
C ASP A 161 6.44 -27.66 -2.72
N LEU A 162 7.41 -26.79 -3.02
CA LEU A 162 8.75 -26.87 -2.45
C LEU A 162 8.75 -26.69 -0.92
N TRP A 163 7.91 -25.78 -0.41
CA TRP A 163 7.73 -25.60 1.03
C TRP A 163 7.15 -26.85 1.71
N GLU A 164 6.06 -27.39 1.17
CA GLU A 164 5.39 -28.57 1.75
C GLU A 164 6.28 -29.82 1.74
N ARG A 165 7.23 -29.90 0.81
CA ARG A 165 8.24 -30.98 0.76
C ARG A 165 9.47 -30.72 1.64
N GLY A 166 9.55 -29.59 2.33
CA GLY A 166 10.74 -29.20 3.11
C GLY A 166 11.97 -28.88 2.27
N GLN A 167 11.79 -28.57 0.98
CA GLN A 167 12.87 -28.32 0.00
C GLN A 167 13.05 -26.84 -0.33
N LEU A 168 12.24 -25.95 0.27
CA LEU A 168 12.32 -24.52 0.01
C LEU A 168 13.66 -23.94 0.49
N THR A 169 14.31 -23.14 -0.37
CA THR A 169 15.61 -22.52 -0.08
C THR A 169 15.60 -21.04 -0.44
N LYS A 170 16.63 -20.32 -0.01
CA LYS A 170 16.85 -18.91 -0.39
C LYS A 170 17.00 -18.72 -1.90
N THR A 171 17.57 -19.71 -2.61
CA THR A 171 17.70 -19.70 -4.07
C THR A 171 16.32 -19.77 -4.73
N HIS A 172 15.45 -20.67 -4.27
CA HIS A 172 14.07 -20.77 -4.78
C HIS A 172 13.29 -19.46 -4.61
N PHE A 173 13.46 -18.78 -3.47
CA PHE A 173 12.87 -17.46 -3.23
C PHE A 173 13.43 -16.38 -4.18
N ALA A 174 14.75 -16.33 -4.34
CA ALA A 174 15.40 -15.37 -5.25
C ALA A 174 14.94 -15.58 -6.70
N ASP A 175 14.83 -16.83 -7.15
CA ASP A 175 14.36 -17.19 -8.48
C ASP A 175 12.91 -16.77 -8.71
N LEU A 176 12.02 -17.03 -7.73
CA LEU A 176 10.63 -16.62 -7.83
C LEU A 176 10.50 -15.09 -7.89
N ARG A 177 11.26 -14.36 -7.08
CA ARG A 177 11.31 -12.88 -7.12
C ARG A 177 11.85 -12.37 -8.45
N ASN A 178 12.87 -13.01 -9.02
CA ASN A 178 13.40 -12.65 -10.33
C ASN A 178 12.37 -12.88 -11.45
N ARG A 179 11.63 -13.99 -11.40
CA ARG A 179 10.51 -14.26 -12.31
C ARG A 179 9.42 -13.20 -12.18
N TRP A 180 9.12 -12.78 -10.95
CA TRP A 180 8.19 -11.68 -10.70
C TRP A 180 8.66 -10.37 -11.33
N ASP A 181 9.92 -9.98 -11.12
CA ASP A 181 10.48 -8.75 -11.71
C ASP A 181 10.36 -8.77 -13.24
N MET A 182 10.76 -9.87 -13.88
CA MET A 182 10.64 -10.03 -15.34
C MET A 182 9.18 -9.97 -15.80
N PHE A 183 8.27 -10.63 -15.07
CA PHE A 183 6.85 -10.63 -15.36
C PHE A 183 6.24 -9.24 -15.25
N LEU A 184 6.49 -8.50 -14.17
CA LEU A 184 5.89 -7.19 -13.96
C LEU A 184 6.46 -6.12 -14.89
N ILE A 185 7.79 -6.08 -15.03
CA ILE A 185 8.48 -5.08 -15.87
C ILE A 185 8.20 -5.33 -17.35
N GLY A 186 8.16 -6.59 -17.79
CA GLY A 186 7.85 -6.95 -19.18
C GLY A 186 6.39 -6.65 -19.58
N ASN A 187 5.48 -6.62 -18.61
CA ASN A 187 4.04 -6.50 -18.86
C ASN A 187 3.40 -5.17 -18.47
N THR A 188 4.13 -4.25 -17.83
CA THR A 188 3.55 -2.98 -17.35
C THR A 188 4.49 -1.79 -17.58
N PRO A 189 3.98 -0.55 -17.55
CA PRO A 189 4.81 0.65 -17.49
C PRO A 189 5.65 0.78 -16.21
N LYS A 190 5.44 -0.07 -15.19
CA LYS A 190 6.25 -0.06 -13.96
C LYS A 190 7.63 -0.62 -14.28
N ASN A 191 8.61 0.27 -14.45
CA ASN A 191 9.94 -0.06 -14.97
C ASN A 191 11.03 -0.22 -13.88
N GLY A 192 10.72 0.00 -12.60
CA GLY A 192 11.68 -0.06 -11.51
C GLY A 192 11.61 -1.33 -10.67
N ARG A 193 12.75 -2.01 -10.46
CA ARG A 193 12.85 -3.16 -9.53
C ARG A 193 12.42 -2.82 -8.11
N THR A 194 12.69 -1.60 -7.63
CA THR A 194 12.26 -1.15 -6.30
C THR A 194 10.75 -1.20 -6.11
N GLU A 195 9.99 -0.71 -7.10
CA GLU A 195 8.53 -0.74 -7.06
C GLU A 195 8.02 -2.19 -7.24
N SER A 196 8.67 -2.95 -8.13
CA SER A 196 8.38 -4.39 -8.30
C SER A 196 8.53 -5.16 -6.99
N HIS A 197 9.59 -4.94 -6.22
CA HIS A 197 9.84 -5.61 -4.93
C HIS A 197 8.83 -5.20 -3.85
N ARG A 198 8.35 -3.96 -3.87
CA ARG A 198 7.31 -3.50 -2.93
C ARG A 198 5.98 -4.21 -3.20
N ILE A 199 5.62 -4.36 -4.46
CA ILE A 199 4.40 -5.05 -4.89
C ILE A 199 4.56 -6.56 -4.63
N TRP A 200 5.73 -7.12 -4.94
CA TRP A 200 6.08 -8.52 -4.71
C TRP A 200 5.76 -8.95 -3.28
N ALA A 201 6.23 -8.19 -2.29
CA ALA A 201 5.99 -8.50 -0.90
C ALA A 201 4.49 -8.55 -0.58
N LYS A 202 3.67 -7.65 -1.15
CA LYS A 202 2.21 -7.66 -0.91
C LYS A 202 1.53 -8.87 -1.55
N VAL A 203 1.98 -9.26 -2.74
CA VAL A 203 1.44 -10.42 -3.46
C VAL A 203 1.85 -11.72 -2.79
N LEU A 204 3.16 -11.99 -2.66
CA LEU A 204 3.66 -13.23 -2.07
C LEU A 204 3.14 -13.42 -0.65
N ASN A 205 3.21 -12.39 0.19
CA ASN A 205 2.89 -12.52 1.60
C ASN A 205 1.40 -12.84 1.82
N THR A 206 0.52 -12.39 0.94
CA THR A 206 -0.90 -12.75 0.99
C THR A 206 -1.07 -14.27 0.87
N PHE A 207 -0.39 -14.90 -0.08
CA PHE A 207 -0.37 -16.36 -0.21
C PHE A 207 0.41 -17.03 0.92
N ALA A 208 1.46 -16.37 1.43
CA ALA A 208 2.26 -16.88 2.53
C ALA A 208 1.41 -17.10 3.78
N VAL A 209 0.57 -16.13 4.13
CA VAL A 209 -0.41 -16.26 5.23
C VAL A 209 -1.46 -17.32 4.91
N ARG A 210 -2.04 -17.30 3.70
CA ARG A 210 -3.11 -18.24 3.32
C ARG A 210 -2.67 -19.71 3.39
N HIS A 211 -1.40 -19.99 3.12
CA HIS A 211 -0.85 -21.35 3.05
C HIS A 211 0.14 -21.66 4.18
N HIS A 212 0.26 -20.80 5.19
CA HIS A 212 1.21 -20.95 6.30
C HIS A 212 2.65 -21.24 5.84
N MET A 213 3.09 -20.53 4.80
CA MET A 213 4.44 -20.66 4.24
C MET A 213 5.30 -19.42 4.54
N PRO A 214 6.63 -19.52 4.41
CA PRO A 214 7.52 -18.36 4.45
C PRO A 214 7.16 -17.34 3.35
N GLY A 215 7.32 -16.06 3.69
CA GLY A 215 7.09 -14.93 2.79
C GLY A 215 8.37 -14.13 2.52
N SER A 216 8.17 -12.88 2.11
CA SER A 216 9.21 -11.88 1.92
C SER A 216 9.21 -10.89 3.09
N ASP A 217 10.26 -10.93 3.91
CA ASP A 217 10.55 -9.93 4.96
C ASP A 217 11.83 -9.16 4.62
N GLY A 218 11.76 -7.83 4.59
CA GLY A 218 12.90 -6.98 4.18
C GLY A 218 13.44 -7.27 2.77
N GLY A 219 12.70 -7.99 1.93
CA GLY A 219 13.15 -8.47 0.62
C GLY A 219 13.88 -9.80 0.63
N PHE A 220 13.93 -10.49 1.78
CA PHE A 220 14.52 -11.82 1.98
C PHE A 220 13.45 -12.84 2.34
N LEU A 221 13.79 -14.11 2.21
CA LEU A 221 12.96 -15.21 2.70
C LEU A 221 12.80 -15.09 4.23
N SER A 222 11.56 -15.07 4.72
CA SER A 222 11.30 -15.01 6.16
C SER A 222 11.78 -16.28 6.87
N THR A 223 12.24 -16.13 8.12
CA THR A 223 12.69 -17.25 8.96
C THR A 223 11.54 -18.09 9.50
N HIS A 224 10.34 -17.52 9.53
CA HIS A 224 9.11 -18.15 10.03
C HIS A 224 8.01 -18.06 8.98
N ALA A 225 6.97 -18.88 9.14
CA ALA A 225 5.74 -18.73 8.36
C ALA A 225 5.12 -17.36 8.63
N PHE A 226 4.66 -16.70 7.56
CA PHE A 226 4.06 -15.38 7.67
C PHE A 226 2.69 -15.48 8.35
N THR A 227 2.38 -14.56 9.27
CA THR A 227 1.09 -14.51 9.96
C THR A 227 0.19 -13.40 9.43
N PHE A 228 -1.09 -13.43 9.74
CA PHE A 228 -2.02 -12.36 9.37
C PHE A 228 -1.60 -10.98 9.91
N ASN A 229 -1.11 -10.94 11.15
CA ASN A 229 -0.55 -9.72 11.72
C ASN A 229 0.63 -9.22 10.89
N ASP A 230 1.41 -10.14 10.30
CA ASP A 230 2.48 -9.82 9.36
C ASP A 230 1.99 -9.30 7.99
N LEU A 231 0.70 -9.03 7.77
CA LEU A 231 0.22 -8.32 6.58
C LEU A 231 -0.19 -6.88 6.84
N LEU A 232 -0.61 -6.57 8.07
CA LEU A 232 -1.21 -5.29 8.43
C LEU A 232 -0.22 -4.14 8.26
N TYR A 233 -0.71 -2.98 7.81
CA TYR A 233 0.07 -1.76 7.68
C TYR A 233 0.38 -1.16 9.05
N ASN A 234 -0.60 -1.12 9.95
CA ASN A 234 -0.46 -0.56 11.29
C ASN A 234 0.28 -1.47 12.28
N ARG A 235 1.32 -2.17 11.80
CA ARG A 235 2.20 -2.94 12.69
C ARG A 235 3.04 -2.01 13.53
N LEU A 236 3.24 -2.40 14.80
CA LEU A 236 4.26 -1.82 15.66
C LEU A 236 5.65 -2.13 15.05
N ASN A 237 6.15 -1.20 14.23
CA ASN A 237 7.53 -1.25 13.77
C ASN A 237 8.46 -0.92 14.92
N TRP A 238 9.44 -1.76 15.20
CA TRP A 238 10.49 -1.46 16.17
C TRP A 238 11.29 -0.19 15.81
N ARG A 239 11.36 0.18 14.52
CA ARG A 239 11.94 1.46 14.05
C ARG A 239 11.10 2.70 14.36
N ASP A 240 9.83 2.49 14.72
CA ASP A 240 8.90 3.54 15.13
C ASP A 240 8.74 3.55 16.68
N LEU A 241 9.49 2.70 17.40
CA LEU A 241 9.70 2.85 18.85
C LEU A 241 10.48 4.15 19.10
N GLY A 242 9.85 5.10 19.79
CA GLY A 242 10.46 6.38 20.16
C GLY A 242 10.25 7.51 19.16
N LYS A 243 9.50 7.31 18.06
CA LYS A 243 8.99 8.43 17.25
C LYS A 243 7.65 8.88 17.81
N ASP A 244 7.49 10.18 18.03
CA ASP A 244 6.16 10.74 18.26
C ASP A 244 5.34 10.54 16.98
N LYS A 245 4.36 9.63 17.03
CA LYS A 245 3.56 9.20 15.87
C LYS A 245 2.81 10.37 15.21
N LYS A 246 2.66 11.51 15.90
CA LYS A 246 2.06 12.74 15.39
C LYS A 246 2.89 13.44 14.30
N LEU A 247 4.18 13.12 14.18
CA LEU A 247 5.08 13.74 13.21
C LEU A 247 5.09 12.97 11.89
N THR A 248 4.94 13.68 10.77
CA THR A 248 5.18 13.09 9.44
C THR A 248 6.62 12.63 9.30
N ARG A 249 6.89 11.74 8.33
CA ARG A 249 8.25 11.26 8.06
C ARG A 249 9.24 12.40 7.81
N LYS A 250 8.82 13.47 7.10
CA LYS A 250 9.66 14.64 6.83
C LYS A 250 9.93 15.45 8.11
N GLU A 251 8.91 15.60 8.97
CA GLU A 251 9.07 16.28 10.26
C GLU A 251 9.95 15.47 11.21
N ALA A 252 9.79 14.16 11.28
CA ALA A 252 10.66 13.28 12.07
C ALA A 252 12.11 13.28 11.54
N GLU A 253 12.31 13.33 10.22
CA GLU A 253 13.64 13.49 9.61
C GLU A 253 14.23 14.88 9.91
N ARG A 254 13.42 15.94 9.94
CA ARG A 254 13.84 17.30 10.32
C ARG A 254 14.23 17.38 11.79
N VAL A 255 13.38 16.90 12.70
CA VAL A 255 13.64 16.83 14.14
C VAL A 255 14.90 15.98 14.41
N GLY A 256 15.05 14.85 13.72
CA GLY A 256 16.26 14.02 13.83
C GLY A 256 17.52 14.72 13.31
N ARG A 257 17.43 15.59 12.29
CA ARG A 257 18.54 16.43 11.82
C ARG A 257 18.86 17.54 12.82
N GLU A 258 17.85 18.19 13.39
CA GLU A 258 17.99 19.26 14.38
C GLU A 258 18.63 18.73 15.67
N GLN A 259 18.13 17.60 16.20
CA GLN A 259 18.71 16.94 17.39
C GLN A 259 20.14 16.45 17.15
N ARG A 260 20.45 15.96 15.94
CA ARG A 260 21.84 15.62 15.58
C ARG A 260 22.69 16.89 15.53
N ALA A 261 22.23 17.95 14.87
CA ALA A 261 22.97 19.21 14.78
C ALA A 261 23.17 19.89 16.14
N GLU A 262 22.25 19.71 17.08
CA GLU A 262 22.34 20.17 18.47
C GLU A 262 23.37 19.34 19.25
N ARG A 263 23.30 18.00 19.20
CA ARG A 263 24.34 17.13 19.79
C ARG A 263 25.72 17.38 19.20
N TYR A 264 25.82 17.66 17.89
CA TYR A 264 27.09 18.02 17.24
C TYR A 264 27.61 19.39 17.70
N ARG A 265 26.72 20.36 17.99
CA ARG A 265 27.08 21.65 18.59
C ARG A 265 27.59 21.50 20.03
N ASP A 266 26.96 20.64 20.82
CA ASP A 266 27.39 20.36 22.20
C ASP A 266 28.77 19.67 22.24
N LEU A 267 29.06 18.79 21.29
CA LEU A 267 30.34 18.07 21.21
C LEU A 267 31.48 18.90 20.61
N THR A 268 31.16 19.89 19.77
CA THR A 268 32.15 20.74 19.10
C THR A 268 31.71 22.21 19.05
N PRO A 269 31.78 22.95 20.19
CA PRO A 269 31.23 24.31 20.28
C PRO A 269 31.79 25.32 19.26
N ASN A 270 32.99 25.06 18.73
CA ASN A 270 33.70 25.96 17.81
C ASN A 270 33.73 25.49 16.34
N TYR A 271 33.00 24.42 15.98
CA TYR A 271 32.96 23.95 14.60
C TYR A 271 31.67 24.41 13.90
N VAL A 272 31.80 25.17 12.81
CA VAL A 272 30.67 25.58 11.96
C VAL A 272 30.59 24.62 10.76
N PRO A 273 29.57 23.74 10.68
CA PRO A 273 29.39 22.86 9.52
C PRO A 273 29.16 23.65 8.24
N HIS A 274 29.68 23.16 7.11
CA HIS A 274 29.54 23.80 5.80
C HIS A 274 28.08 24.04 5.39
N SER A 275 27.13 23.24 5.89
CA SER A 275 25.70 23.38 5.63
C SER A 275 25.04 24.63 6.25
N ILE A 276 25.75 25.38 7.10
CA ILE A 276 25.27 26.62 7.73
C ILE A 276 25.80 27.87 7.00
N ARG A 277 26.83 27.74 6.13
CA ARG A 277 27.39 28.89 5.39
C ARG A 277 26.42 29.51 4.37
N GLU A 278 25.43 28.76 3.90
CA GLU A 278 24.44 29.27 2.93
C GLU A 278 23.34 30.14 3.56
N LEU A 279 23.30 30.27 4.89
CA LEU A 279 22.34 31.13 5.60
C LEU A 279 22.95 32.44 6.12
N SER A 280 24.26 32.67 5.99
CA SER A 280 24.94 33.84 6.55
C SER A 280 25.35 34.91 5.53
N THR A 281 24.98 34.79 4.25
CA THR A 281 25.30 35.79 3.21
C THR A 281 24.16 36.74 2.87
N CYS A 282 23.02 36.68 3.57
CA CYS A 282 21.87 37.55 3.31
C CYS A 282 21.57 38.53 4.45
N SER A 283 22.59 39.16 5.03
CA SER A 283 22.40 40.24 6.01
C SER A 283 23.51 41.29 5.96
N VAL A 284 23.72 41.94 4.81
CA VAL A 284 24.31 43.29 4.77
C VAL A 284 23.65 44.08 3.64
N VAL A 285 22.45 44.61 3.89
CA VAL A 285 21.96 45.77 3.15
C VAL A 285 22.48 46.98 3.92
N TYR A 286 23.46 47.67 3.33
CA TYR A 286 23.86 49.00 3.76
C TYR A 286 22.68 49.96 3.57
N CYS A 287 22.18 50.55 4.66
CA CYS A 287 21.58 51.88 4.63
C CYS A 287 22.64 52.88 4.18
N TRP A 288 22.37 53.71 3.16
CA TRP A 288 22.73 55.14 3.09
C TRP A 288 21.84 55.82 2.05
N ASN A 289 21.30 56.99 2.42
CA ASN A 289 20.87 58.04 1.49
C ASN A 289 22.05 58.57 0.69
#